data_AF-A0A2S8A853-F1
#
_entry.id   AF-A0A2S8A853-F1
#
_cell.length_a   1.000
_cell.length_b   1.000
_cell.length_c   1.000
_cell.angle_alpha   90.00
_cell.angle_beta   90.00
_cell.angle_gamma   90.00
#
_symmetry.space_group_name_H-M   'P 1'
#
loop_
_entity.id
_entity.type
_entity.pdbx_description
1 polymer ?
#
loop_
_entity_poly.entity_id
_entity_poly.type
_entity_poly.pdbx_seq_one_letter_code
_entity_poly.pdbx_strand_id
1 'polypeptide(L)'
;MYSYYISVAKSGRTFLILFYMSSISTFNNLENYGYRELALAIELLTLYSEYKLPESFVEEDVTIMFNHYSGMVFITNEEYQVLVANKGRLELFYTTPYKGIEGYKEELLEMLSNGEITHSEDIEFVLALTTDK
;
A
#
# COMPACT_ATOMS: atom_id res chain seq x y z
N MET A 1 -9.65 12.83 9.93
CA MET A 1 -9.84 11.71 10.88
C MET A 1 -11.26 11.19 10.67
N TYR A 2 -11.42 10.11 9.90
CA TYR A 2 -12.72 9.49 9.66
C TYR A 2 -12.81 8.19 10.44
N SER A 3 -13.87 8.03 11.23
CA SER A 3 -14.21 6.78 11.92
C SER A 3 -15.45 6.21 11.24
N TYR A 4 -15.38 4.97 10.77
CA TYR A 4 -16.53 4.23 10.27
C TYR A 4 -17.04 3.29 11.35
N TYR A 5 -18.37 3.23 11.53
CA TYR A 5 -19.05 2.33 12.46
C TYR A 5 -19.70 1.20 11.66
N ILE A 6 -19.29 -0.04 11.88
CA ILE A 6 -20.01 -1.21 11.39
C ILE A 6 -20.69 -1.87 12.59
N SER A 7 -22.02 -1.84 12.63
CA SER A 7 -22.79 -2.59 13.63
C SER A 7 -22.99 -4.02 13.13
N VAL A 8 -22.32 -5.00 13.75
CA VAL A 8 -22.62 -6.41 13.50
C VAL A 8 -23.61 -6.89 14.56
N ALA A 9 -24.88 -7.06 14.16
CA ALA A 9 -25.90 -7.62 15.02
C ALA A 9 -25.85 -9.15 14.96
N LYS A 10 -25.37 -9.79 16.03
CA LYS A 10 -25.68 -11.20 16.29
C LYS A 10 -26.14 -11.33 17.74
N SER A 11 -27.40 -11.72 17.92
CA SER A 11 -27.95 -12.18 19.20
C SER A 11 -27.79 -11.18 20.36
N GLY A 12 -28.58 -10.09 20.34
CA GLY A 12 -29.09 -9.43 21.55
C GLY A 12 -28.10 -8.71 22.47
N ARG A 13 -26.81 -8.61 22.12
CA ARG A 13 -25.83 -7.76 22.81
C ARG A 13 -25.02 -6.99 21.78
N THR A 14 -25.25 -5.69 21.69
CA THR A 14 -24.45 -4.79 20.87
C THR A 14 -23.05 -4.67 21.49
N PHE A 15 -22.06 -5.30 20.88
CA PHE A 15 -20.66 -5.01 21.17
C PHE A 15 -20.21 -3.91 20.22
N LEU A 16 -19.92 -2.72 20.74
CA LEU A 16 -19.19 -1.70 20.00
C LEU A 16 -17.72 -2.14 19.96
N ILE A 17 -17.29 -2.72 18.84
CA ILE A 17 -15.88 -2.95 18.56
C ILE A 17 -15.37 -1.69 17.86
N LEU A 18 -14.59 -0.88 18.59
CA LEU A 18 -13.84 0.23 18.02
C LEU A 18 -12.66 -0.35 17.24
N PHE A 19 -12.77 -0.43 15.92
CA PHE A 19 -11.60 -0.60 15.07
C PHE A 19 -10.90 0.76 14.94
N TYR A 20 -9.79 0.92 15.64
CA TYR A 20 -8.85 2.00 15.36
C TYR A 20 -8.14 1.64 14.06
N MET A 21 -8.60 2.24 12.95
CA MET A 21 -7.76 2.35 11.76
C MET A 21 -6.65 3.32 12.14
N SER A 22 -5.48 2.79 12.48
CA SER A 22 -4.28 3.59 12.73
C SER A 22 -4.04 4.43 11.50
N SER A 23 -4.30 5.74 11.57
CA SER A 23 -3.97 6.65 10.49
C SER A 23 -2.48 6.53 10.22
N ILE A 24 -2.11 5.94 9.08
CA ILE A 24 -0.77 6.08 8.53
C ILE A 24 -0.56 7.60 8.43
N SER A 25 0.36 8.12 9.22
CA SER A 25 0.75 9.52 9.10
C SER A 25 1.83 9.55 8.03
N THR A 26 1.54 10.25 6.95
CA THR A 26 2.41 10.36 5.79
C THR A 26 2.60 11.82 5.45
N PHE A 27 3.84 12.18 5.16
CA PHE A 27 4.21 13.54 4.77
C PHE A 27 4.50 13.58 3.28
N ASN A 28 4.06 14.65 2.63
CA ASN A 28 4.33 14.95 1.22
C ASN A 28 5.25 16.17 1.07
N ASN A 29 5.82 16.67 2.16
CA ASN A 29 6.72 17.80 2.19
C ASN A 29 8.12 17.39 2.69
N LEU A 30 9.15 17.96 2.06
CA LEU A 30 10.54 17.55 2.29
C LEU A 30 11.11 17.97 3.66
N GLU A 31 10.43 18.86 4.40
CA GLU A 31 10.88 19.30 5.73
C GLU A 31 10.97 18.14 6.75
N ASN A 32 10.22 17.08 6.51
CA ASN A 32 10.16 15.90 7.37
C ASN A 32 11.12 14.78 6.94
N TYR A 33 11.87 14.98 5.85
CA TYR A 33 12.78 14.00 5.29
C TYR A 33 14.18 14.18 5.88
N GLY A 34 14.75 13.12 6.46
CA GLY A 34 16.17 13.07 6.78
C GLY A 34 17.01 12.77 5.54
N TYR A 35 18.33 12.78 5.68
CA TYR A 35 19.25 12.48 4.57
C TYR A 35 19.00 11.10 3.94
N ARG A 36 18.58 10.12 4.73
CA ARG A 36 18.26 8.77 4.24
C ARG A 36 17.00 8.79 3.36
N GLU A 37 15.95 9.45 3.84
CA GLU A 37 14.68 9.56 3.13
C GLU A 37 14.83 10.37 1.84
N LEU A 38 15.66 11.42 1.86
CA LEU A 38 16.02 12.17 0.65
C LEU A 38 16.75 11.29 -0.37
N ALA A 39 17.68 10.44 0.08
CA ALA A 39 18.38 9.52 -0.82
C ALA A 39 17.41 8.51 -1.47
N LEU A 40 16.44 7.99 -0.71
CA LEU A 40 15.38 7.11 -1.24
C LEU A 40 14.46 7.86 -2.22
N ALA A 41 14.09 9.11 -1.91
CA ALA A 41 13.31 9.93 -2.82
C ALA A 41 14.06 10.20 -4.13
N ILE A 42 15.37 10.45 -4.08
CA ILE A 42 16.23 10.62 -5.27
C ILE A 42 16.25 9.33 -6.10
N GLU A 43 16.41 8.17 -5.46
CA GLU A 43 16.37 6.88 -6.14
C GLU A 43 15.04 6.68 -6.87
N LEU A 44 13.92 6.91 -6.20
CA LEU A 44 12.59 6.81 -6.80
C LEU A 44 12.41 7.75 -7.99
N LEU A 45 12.82 9.02 -7.86
CA LEU A 45 12.73 10.00 -8.95
C LEU A 45 13.62 9.63 -10.13
N THR A 46 14.82 9.11 -9.86
CA THR A 46 15.73 8.64 -10.91
C THR A 46 15.07 7.50 -11.69
N LEU A 47 14.55 6.50 -10.99
CA LEU A 47 13.84 5.38 -11.61
C LEU A 47 12.59 5.84 -12.37
N TYR A 48 11.82 6.77 -11.80
CA TYR A 48 10.64 7.35 -12.44
C TYR A 48 11.00 8.07 -13.76
N SER A 49 12.16 8.73 -13.82
CA SER A 49 12.61 9.46 -15.01
C SER A 49 13.20 8.56 -16.11
N GLU A 50 13.69 7.37 -15.77
CA GLU A 50 14.45 6.50 -16.67
C GLU A 50 13.64 5.32 -17.21
N TYR A 51 12.63 4.84 -16.47
CA TYR A 51 11.95 3.57 -16.77
C TYR A 51 10.48 3.74 -17.17
N LYS A 52 9.96 2.74 -17.88
CA LYS A 52 8.51 2.58 -18.04
C LYS A 52 7.90 2.21 -16.68
N LEU A 53 6.86 2.94 -16.30
CA LEU A 53 6.01 2.61 -15.18
C LEU A 53 5.23 1.31 -15.47
N PRO A 54 4.77 0.58 -14.44
CA PRO A 54 3.82 -0.52 -14.61
C PRO A 54 2.60 -0.03 -15.40
N GLU A 55 2.11 -0.83 -16.36
CA GLU A 55 1.01 -0.43 -17.26
C GLU A 55 -0.30 -0.12 -16.50
N SER A 56 -0.51 -0.77 -15.36
CA SER A 56 -1.66 -0.52 -14.48
C SER A 56 -1.51 0.70 -13.56
N PHE A 57 -0.37 1.41 -13.58
CA PHE A 57 -0.16 2.59 -12.76
C PHE A 57 -0.81 3.83 -13.40
N VAL A 58 -1.65 4.50 -12.63
CA VAL A 58 -2.37 5.73 -13.00
C VAL A 58 -1.43 6.93 -12.79
N GLU A 59 -1.29 7.81 -13.78
CA GLU A 59 -0.28 8.89 -13.79
C GLU A 59 -0.84 10.25 -13.30
N GLU A 60 -2.06 10.24 -12.78
CA GLU A 60 -2.79 11.39 -12.23
C GLU A 60 -2.41 11.66 -10.76
N ASP A 61 -2.16 12.94 -10.43
CA ASP A 61 -1.78 13.42 -9.09
C ASP A 61 -0.61 12.65 -8.44
N VAL A 62 0.37 12.28 -9.26
CA VAL A 62 1.57 11.55 -8.81
C VAL A 62 2.40 12.39 -7.84
N THR A 63 2.66 11.84 -6.65
CA THR A 63 3.46 12.48 -5.59
C THR A 63 4.35 11.47 -4.88
N ILE A 64 5.40 11.97 -4.22
CA ILE A 64 6.21 11.18 -3.29
C ILE A 64 5.65 11.36 -1.88
N MET A 65 5.59 10.27 -1.13
CA MET A 65 5.17 10.26 0.26
C MET A 65 6.15 9.47 1.12
N PHE A 66 6.21 9.83 2.40
CA PHE A 66 7.03 9.20 3.41
C PHE A 66 6.17 8.74 4.59
N ASN A 67 6.22 7.45 4.91
CA ASN A 67 5.64 6.87 6.11
C ASN A 67 6.70 6.84 7.22
N HIS A 68 6.55 7.71 8.23
CA HIS A 68 7.51 7.82 9.34
C HIS A 68 7.47 6.63 10.31
N TYR A 69 6.40 5.82 10.30
CA TYR A 69 6.33 4.62 11.13
C TYR A 69 7.20 3.49 10.58
N SER A 70 7.21 3.29 9.27
CA SER A 70 7.99 2.25 8.62
C SER A 70 9.35 2.74 8.10
N GLY A 71 9.53 4.05 7.96
CA GLY A 71 10.70 4.60 7.30
C GLY A 71 10.61 4.53 5.77
N MET A 72 9.45 4.17 5.21
CA MET A 72 9.28 3.92 3.77
C MET A 72 9.01 5.21 3.02
N VAL A 73 9.75 5.43 1.93
CA VAL A 73 9.48 6.48 0.94
C VAL A 73 8.98 5.79 -0.32
N PHE A 74 7.91 6.32 -0.91
CA PHE A 74 7.25 5.71 -2.06
C PHE A 74 6.60 6.76 -2.95
N ILE A 75 6.31 6.39 -4.20
CA ILE A 75 5.50 7.18 -5.12
C ILE A 75 4.05 6.70 -5.02
N THR A 76 3.10 7.62 -5.06
CA THR A 76 1.66 7.31 -5.09
C THR A 76 0.90 8.30 -5.97
N ASN A 77 -0.39 8.08 -6.15
CA ASN A 77 -1.28 8.79 -7.07
C ASN A 77 -2.70 8.92 -6.48
N GLU A 78 -3.66 9.42 -7.27
CA GLU A 78 -5.05 9.58 -6.84
C GLU A 78 -5.77 8.26 -6.48
N GLU A 79 -5.37 7.15 -7.10
CA GLU A 79 -5.92 5.81 -6.88
C GLU A 79 -5.26 5.07 -5.71
N TYR A 80 -4.42 5.76 -4.92
CA TYR A 80 -3.69 5.20 -3.79
C TYR A 80 -2.76 4.03 -4.16
N GLN A 81 -2.34 3.92 -5.42
CA GLN A 81 -1.36 2.94 -5.84
C GLN A 81 0.00 3.29 -5.29
N VAL A 82 0.83 2.30 -4.95
CA VAL A 82 2.14 2.54 -4.33
C VAL A 82 3.23 1.95 -5.22
N LEU A 83 4.17 2.79 -5.65
CA LEU A 83 5.38 2.37 -6.33
C LEU A 83 6.57 2.46 -5.38
N VAL A 84 7.34 1.37 -5.33
CA VAL A 84 8.57 1.26 -4.55
C VAL A 84 9.71 0.83 -5.47
N ALA A 85 10.93 1.27 -5.16
CA ALA A 85 12.13 0.79 -5.83
C ALA A 85 12.37 -0.68 -5.47
N ASN A 86 12.37 -1.56 -6.47
CA ASN A 86 12.68 -2.97 -6.33
C ASN A 86 13.63 -3.41 -7.45
N LYS A 87 14.79 -3.98 -7.11
CA LYS A 87 15.76 -4.53 -8.08
C LYS A 87 16.08 -3.59 -9.25
N GLY A 88 16.15 -2.28 -9.00
CA GLY A 88 16.48 -1.26 -10.00
C GLY A 88 15.33 -0.84 -10.93
N ARG A 89 14.07 -1.12 -10.56
CA ARG A 89 12.87 -0.63 -11.26
C ARG A 89 11.82 -0.16 -10.26
N LEU A 90 10.84 0.62 -10.71
CA LEU A 90 9.63 0.88 -9.94
C LEU A 90 8.67 -0.30 -10.09
N GLU A 91 8.16 -0.77 -8.97
CA GLU A 91 7.23 -1.90 -8.91
C GLU A 91 6.06 -1.58 -7.99
N LEU A 92 4.86 -2.05 -8.37
CA LEU A 92 3.66 -1.89 -7.56
C LEU A 92 3.75 -2.71 -6.29
N PHE A 93 3.48 -2.04 -5.17
CA PHE A 93 3.42 -2.61 -3.85
C PHE A 93 2.00 -2.52 -3.33
N TYR A 94 1.46 -3.64 -2.85
CA TYR A 94 0.05 -3.76 -2.51
C TYR A 94 -0.12 -3.99 -1.02
N THR A 95 -1.25 -3.53 -0.49
CA THR A 95 -1.71 -3.79 0.87
C THR A 95 -3.09 -4.42 0.81
N THR A 96 -3.26 -5.61 1.38
CA THR A 96 -4.55 -6.29 1.36
C THR A 96 -5.59 -5.56 2.23
N PRO A 97 -6.88 -5.52 1.83
CA PRO A 97 -7.85 -4.59 2.41
C PRO A 97 -8.27 -4.93 3.86
N TYR A 98 -8.18 -6.20 4.28
CA TYR A 98 -8.67 -6.63 5.59
C TYR A 98 -7.56 -6.81 6.61
N LYS A 99 -6.54 -7.63 6.29
CA LYS A 99 -5.41 -7.86 7.21
C LYS A 99 -4.28 -6.84 7.06
N GLY A 100 -4.28 -6.02 6.01
CA GLY A 100 -3.18 -5.10 5.74
C GLY A 100 -1.89 -5.84 5.43
N ILE A 101 -1.96 -7.00 4.75
CA ILE A 101 -0.77 -7.75 4.36
C ILE A 101 -0.12 -7.01 3.21
N GLU A 102 1.17 -6.72 3.34
CA GLU A 102 1.92 -5.89 2.39
C GLU A 102 2.87 -6.76 1.58
N GLY A 103 3.00 -6.48 0.28
CA GLY A 103 3.95 -7.20 -0.56
C GLY A 103 3.85 -6.85 -2.04
N TYR A 104 4.82 -7.33 -2.82
CA TYR A 104 4.71 -7.35 -4.27
C TYR A 104 3.72 -8.43 -4.73
N LYS A 105 3.20 -8.32 -5.96
CA LYS A 105 2.20 -9.24 -6.50
C LYS A 105 2.60 -10.71 -6.34
N GLU A 106 3.83 -11.05 -6.73
CA GLU A 106 4.35 -12.42 -6.68
C GLU A 106 4.47 -12.92 -5.23
N GLU A 107 4.90 -12.07 -4.30
CA GLU A 107 5.01 -12.41 -2.88
C GLU A 107 3.64 -12.68 -2.26
N LEU A 108 2.64 -11.85 -2.56
CA LEU A 108 1.28 -12.05 -2.08
C LEU A 108 0.65 -13.34 -2.62
N LEU A 109 0.91 -13.67 -3.89
CA LEU A 109 0.46 -14.94 -4.49
C LEU A 109 1.16 -16.16 -3.86
N GLU A 110 2.44 -16.03 -3.51
CA GLU A 110 3.18 -17.06 -2.77
C GLU A 110 2.61 -17.24 -1.36
N MET A 111 2.40 -16.16 -0.61
CA MET A 111 1.78 -16.19 0.72
C MET A 111 0.37 -16.80 0.69
N LEU A 112 -0.42 -16.49 -0.34
CA LEU A 112 -1.72 -17.13 -0.57
C LEU A 112 -1.58 -18.64 -0.78
N SER A 113 -0.64 -19.06 -1.64
CA SER A 113 -0.39 -20.47 -1.95
C SER A 113 0.10 -21.25 -0.73
N ASN A 114 0.85 -20.60 0.16
CA ASN A 114 1.34 -21.18 1.41
C ASN A 114 0.28 -21.22 2.53
N GLY A 115 -0.90 -20.64 2.30
CA GLY A 115 -2.00 -20.59 3.27
C GLY A 115 -1.82 -19.53 4.36
N GLU A 116 -0.98 -18.53 4.14
CA GLU A 116 -0.76 -17.41 5.07
C GLU A 116 -1.88 -16.36 4.95
N ILE A 117 -2.41 -16.17 3.74
CA ILE A 117 -3.57 -15.31 3.48
C ILE A 117 -4.84 -16.15 3.63
N THR A 118 -5.58 -15.90 4.71
CA THR A 118 -6.72 -16.76 5.12
C THR A 118 -8.06 -16.05 5.10
N HIS A 119 -8.09 -14.72 5.04
CA HIS A 119 -9.35 -13.96 5.02
C HIS A 119 -9.92 -13.85 3.61
N SER A 120 -11.22 -14.03 3.45
CA SER A 120 -11.87 -14.08 2.13
C SER A 120 -11.63 -12.81 1.29
N GLU A 121 -11.74 -11.63 1.90
CA GLU A 121 -11.52 -10.36 1.19
C GLU A 121 -10.08 -10.18 0.71
N ASP A 122 -9.10 -10.61 1.51
CA ASP A 122 -7.69 -10.55 1.12
C ASP A 122 -7.39 -11.58 0.01
N ILE A 123 -8.00 -12.76 0.08
CA ILE A 123 -7.88 -13.80 -0.97
C ILE A 123 -8.46 -13.29 -2.29
N GLU A 124 -9.68 -12.73 -2.28
CA GLU A 124 -10.34 -12.18 -3.47
C GLU A 124 -9.50 -11.06 -4.09
N PHE A 125 -8.97 -10.16 -3.26
CA PHE A 125 -8.08 -9.09 -3.71
C PHE A 125 -6.81 -9.64 -4.40
N VAL A 126 -6.10 -10.58 -3.76
CA VAL A 126 -4.85 -11.15 -4.32
C VAL A 126 -5.12 -11.92 -5.61
N LEU A 127 -6.26 -12.62 -5.71
CA LEU A 127 -6.66 -13.29 -6.95
C LEU A 127 -6.96 -12.29 -8.07
N ALA A 128 -7.60 -11.15 -7.77
CA ALA A 128 -7.89 -10.09 -8.75
C ALA A 128 -6.62 -9.49 -9.36
N LEU A 129 -5.49 -9.48 -8.62
CA LEU A 129 -4.20 -9.03 -9.16
C LEU A 129 -3.75 -9.88 -10.37
N THR A 130 -4.20 -11.13 -10.49
CA THR A 130 -3.85 -12.01 -11.62
C THR A 130 -4.57 -11.68 -12.92
N THR A 131 -5.70 -10.97 -12.82
CA THR A 131 -6.54 -10.61 -13.96
C THR A 131 -6.20 -9.26 -14.58
N ASP A 132 -5.48 -8.39 -13.86
CA ASP A 132 -4.88 -7.19 -14.44
C ASP A 132 -3.72 -7.60 -15.37
N LYS A 133 -3.92 -7.33 -16.66
CA LYS A 133 -2.95 -7.51 -17.73
C LYS A 133 -2.26 -6.20 -18.04
#